data_AF-A0A5C6DBY3-F1
#
_entry.id   AF-A0A5C6DBY3-F1
#
_cell.length_a   1.000
_cell.length_b   1.000
_cell.length_c   1.000
_cell.angle_alpha   90.00
_cell.angle_beta   90.00
_cell.angle_gamma   90.00
#
_symmetry.space_group_name_H-M   'P 1'
#
loop_
_entity.id
_entity.type
_entity.pdbx_description
1 polymer ?
#
loop_
_entity_poly.entity_id
_entity_poly.type
_entity_poly.pdbx_seq_one_letter_code
_entity_poly.pdbx_strand_id
1 'polypeptide(L)'
;MKRKCLPAFSLMIILFLITGCLQLQSMVIPHRVTLEEEFQMGKYVPKIKNFFIILDASSSMSVSYAGKGDGTDSKLTVAKDFIRHMNDTMPAMEVSGVLRTFGRGIEVPMKQTETVYGRTTYSRSGLEQSINSINFIAEGNSPAGLAIKAVSDTIGSIKGANVVIFISDGEHLEGNPLAKVRDMANSYGDWTCFYTVWIGNNPEGELFMEKLAGEMDCGFSKSVDDIASDEDMIDFVKQVFLTTDIDSDRDGVPESLDRCPDTPIGVDVDESGCPKIVQTDSDGDGVFDDVDRCPDTPIGVDVDESGCSKVVQADSDGDGVFDDVDRCPDTPIGVDVDESGCPKVVQADSDGDGVFDDVDECSDTPIGAIVDDRGCWVVKGVQFDYKKWNVKPQFNSNLDNIENILINNPGLQIRIDGHTDDIGSMKYNIDLSGKRAQAIKDYLVDKGIDSSRITTKGLGYAQPIADNDTPNGRALNRRAEIIPVK
;
A
#
# COMPACT_ATOMS: atom_id res chain seq x y z
N MET A 1 -24.07 -85.85 -52.64
CA MET A 1 -23.16 -87.03 -52.75
C MET A 1 -21.76 -86.55 -52.45
N LYS A 2 -21.29 -86.80 -51.23
CA LYS A 2 -20.23 -87.76 -50.86
C LYS A 2 -18.83 -87.29 -51.32
N ARG A 3 -18.02 -86.65 -50.47
CA ARG A 3 -17.18 -87.14 -49.34
C ARG A 3 -16.01 -88.06 -49.76
N LYS A 4 -14.84 -87.78 -49.13
CA LYS A 4 -13.67 -88.64 -48.84
C LYS A 4 -12.53 -88.54 -49.87
N CYS A 5 -11.25 -88.50 -49.50
CA CYS A 5 -10.55 -89.36 -48.53
C CYS A 5 -9.29 -88.70 -47.90
N LEU A 6 -9.11 -88.90 -46.59
CA LEU A 6 -7.81 -89.12 -45.89
C LEU A 6 -7.17 -90.44 -46.40
N PRO A 7 -5.86 -90.77 -46.24
CA PRO A 7 -5.25 -90.97 -44.91
C PRO A 7 -3.70 -90.86 -44.73
N ALA A 8 -3.30 -90.74 -43.45
CA ALA A 8 -2.25 -91.45 -42.68
C ALA A 8 -0.79 -91.62 -43.18
N PHE A 9 0.17 -91.23 -42.31
CA PHE A 9 1.40 -91.94 -41.85
C PHE A 9 2.13 -90.93 -40.92
N SER A 10 2.26 -91.01 -39.59
CA SER A 10 2.71 -92.03 -38.62
C SER A 10 4.19 -92.45 -38.75
N LEU A 11 5.08 -91.79 -37.98
CA LEU A 11 6.24 -92.39 -37.27
C LEU A 11 6.85 -91.31 -36.33
N MET A 12 6.63 -91.33 -35.02
CA MET A 12 7.34 -92.07 -33.94
C MET A 12 8.66 -91.42 -33.47
N ILE A 13 8.78 -91.25 -32.13
CA ILE A 13 10.01 -91.40 -31.30
C ILE A 13 11.05 -90.25 -31.41
N ILE A 14 11.66 -89.67 -30.37
CA ILE A 14 11.83 -89.98 -28.94
C ILE A 14 12.15 -88.67 -28.17
N LEU A 15 11.69 -88.66 -26.93
CA LEU A 15 12.02 -87.79 -25.80
C LEU A 15 13.53 -87.70 -25.52
N PHE A 16 14.11 -86.49 -25.33
CA PHE A 16 15.08 -86.24 -24.25
C PHE A 16 15.20 -84.74 -23.94
N LEU A 17 15.05 -84.45 -22.65
CA LEU A 17 15.14 -83.15 -21.98
C LEU A 17 16.51 -82.51 -22.14
N ILE A 18 16.58 -81.25 -22.57
CA ILE A 18 17.58 -80.29 -22.07
C ILE A 18 16.90 -78.93 -21.94
N THR A 19 16.78 -78.49 -20.69
CA THR A 19 16.45 -77.14 -20.25
C THR A 19 17.42 -76.12 -20.84
N GLY A 20 16.89 -75.18 -21.62
CA GLY A 20 17.60 -73.97 -22.04
C GLY A 20 16.56 -72.85 -22.18
N CYS A 21 16.47 -71.99 -21.17
CA CYS A 21 15.64 -70.80 -21.19
C CYS A 21 16.25 -69.81 -22.20
N LEU A 22 15.72 -69.77 -23.42
CA LEU A 22 16.06 -68.71 -24.37
C LEU A 22 15.25 -67.48 -23.97
N GLN A 23 15.83 -66.63 -23.12
CA GLN A 23 15.33 -65.28 -22.89
C GLN A 23 15.33 -64.55 -24.24
N LEU A 24 14.16 -64.40 -24.84
CA LEU A 24 13.89 -63.33 -25.78
C LEU A 24 14.19 -62.04 -25.02
N GLN A 25 15.30 -61.37 -25.34
CA GLN A 25 15.49 -59.98 -24.96
C GLN A 25 14.31 -59.22 -25.55
N SER A 26 13.41 -58.80 -24.67
CA SER A 26 12.37 -57.83 -24.96
C SER A 26 13.04 -56.62 -25.62
N MET A 27 12.67 -56.34 -26.87
CA MET A 27 12.91 -55.04 -27.47
C MET A 27 12.22 -54.01 -26.57
N VAL A 28 13.00 -53.33 -25.73
CA VAL A 28 12.56 -52.12 -25.03
C VAL A 28 12.44 -51.06 -26.12
N ILE A 29 11.21 -50.82 -26.59
CA ILE A 29 10.91 -49.57 -27.30
C ILE A 29 11.06 -48.49 -26.22
N PRO A 30 12.00 -47.53 -26.34
CA PRO A 30 12.10 -46.46 -25.36
C PRO A 30 10.77 -45.72 -25.36
N HIS A 31 10.10 -45.73 -24.21
CA HIS A 31 8.91 -44.93 -23.99
C HIS A 31 9.35 -43.46 -24.13
N ARG A 32 8.92 -42.78 -25.21
CA ARG A 32 9.13 -41.34 -25.32
C ARG A 32 8.27 -40.70 -24.23
N VAL A 33 8.91 -40.26 -23.16
CA VAL A 33 8.27 -39.53 -22.07
C VAL A 33 7.68 -38.24 -22.65
N THR A 34 6.40 -38.00 -22.42
CA THR A 34 5.70 -36.79 -22.87
C THR A 34 6.08 -35.59 -22.00
N LEU A 35 5.89 -34.36 -22.49
CA LEU A 35 6.18 -33.17 -21.68
C LEU A 35 5.36 -33.13 -20.38
N GLU A 36 4.10 -33.59 -20.43
CA GLU A 36 3.27 -33.75 -19.24
C GLU A 36 3.92 -34.69 -18.23
N GLU A 37 4.40 -35.86 -18.66
CA GLU A 37 5.10 -36.79 -17.76
C GLU A 37 6.40 -36.19 -17.20
N GLU A 38 7.20 -35.49 -18.03
CA GLU A 38 8.40 -34.79 -17.55
C GLU A 38 8.05 -33.73 -16.49
N PHE A 39 6.95 -32.99 -16.68
CA PHE A 39 6.46 -32.00 -15.74
C PHE A 39 5.95 -32.64 -14.44
N GLN A 40 5.15 -33.71 -14.51
CA GLN A 40 4.66 -34.45 -13.34
C GLN A 40 5.79 -35.14 -12.55
N MET A 41 6.90 -35.48 -13.22
CA MET A 41 8.13 -35.98 -12.58
C MET A 41 8.97 -34.87 -11.92
N GLY A 42 8.56 -33.61 -12.00
CA GLY A 42 9.27 -32.47 -11.42
C GLY A 42 10.53 -32.06 -12.18
N LYS A 43 10.70 -32.51 -13.45
CA LYS A 43 11.84 -32.10 -14.29
C LYS A 43 11.73 -30.63 -14.71
N TYR A 44 10.52 -30.09 -14.74
CA TYR A 44 10.23 -28.71 -15.10
C TYR A 44 9.22 -28.11 -14.11
N VAL A 45 9.34 -26.80 -13.88
CA VAL A 45 8.35 -26.00 -13.15
C VAL A 45 7.90 -24.80 -14.01
N PRO A 46 6.72 -24.20 -13.74
CA PRO A 46 6.28 -23.02 -14.46
C PRO A 46 7.23 -21.83 -14.24
N LYS A 47 7.71 -21.23 -15.32
CA LYS A 47 8.53 -20.01 -15.33
C LYS A 47 7.70 -18.73 -15.17
N ILE A 48 6.40 -18.82 -15.46
CA ILE A 48 5.48 -17.69 -15.50
C ILE A 48 4.34 -17.86 -14.49
N LYS A 49 3.69 -16.74 -14.13
CA LYS A 49 2.42 -16.74 -13.41
C LYS A 49 1.25 -16.39 -14.32
N ASN A 50 1.46 -15.56 -15.34
CA ASN A 50 0.41 -15.14 -16.26
C ASN A 50 0.86 -15.20 -17.73
N PHE A 51 -0.04 -15.60 -18.62
CA PHE A 51 0.16 -15.50 -20.05
C PHE A 51 -0.96 -14.74 -20.76
N PHE A 52 -0.59 -14.00 -21.80
CA PHE A 52 -1.47 -13.19 -22.62
C PHE A 52 -1.25 -13.54 -24.08
N ILE A 53 -2.28 -14.03 -24.74
CA ILE A 53 -2.27 -14.23 -26.18
C ILE A 53 -3.01 -13.04 -26.82
N ILE A 54 -2.33 -12.35 -27.73
CA ILE A 54 -2.92 -11.30 -28.55
C ILE A 54 -3.01 -11.85 -29.97
N LEU A 55 -4.22 -12.12 -30.44
CA LEU A 55 -4.49 -12.72 -31.74
C LEU A 55 -5.02 -11.68 -32.71
N ASP A 56 -4.32 -11.50 -33.82
CA ASP A 56 -4.80 -10.74 -34.97
C ASP A 56 -5.94 -11.48 -35.65
N ALA A 57 -7.09 -10.83 -35.77
CA ALA A 57 -8.25 -11.32 -36.50
C ALA A 57 -8.77 -10.27 -37.49
N SER A 58 -7.89 -9.41 -37.98
CA SER A 58 -8.16 -8.37 -38.97
C SER A 58 -8.34 -8.92 -40.39
N SER A 59 -8.75 -8.06 -41.33
CA SER A 59 -8.99 -8.45 -42.72
C SER A 59 -7.78 -9.08 -43.41
N SER A 60 -6.55 -8.70 -43.05
CA SER A 60 -5.34 -9.31 -43.63
C SER A 60 -5.22 -10.79 -43.27
N MET A 61 -5.73 -11.21 -42.11
CA MET A 61 -5.71 -12.60 -41.63
C MET A 61 -6.74 -13.51 -42.33
N SER A 62 -7.63 -12.96 -43.16
CA SER A 62 -8.58 -13.75 -43.97
C SER A 62 -7.95 -14.41 -45.19
N VAL A 63 -6.78 -13.92 -45.62
CA VAL A 63 -6.06 -14.42 -46.78
C VAL A 63 -5.48 -15.81 -46.49
N SER A 64 -5.47 -16.69 -47.49
CA SER A 64 -4.86 -18.02 -47.39
C SER A 64 -3.38 -17.92 -47.03
N TYR A 65 -2.95 -18.80 -46.12
CA TYR A 65 -1.55 -18.91 -45.72
C TYR A 65 -0.76 -19.71 -46.75
N ALA A 66 0.34 -19.15 -47.24
CA ALA A 66 1.15 -19.72 -48.32
C ALA A 66 2.39 -20.51 -47.83
N GLY A 67 2.56 -20.68 -46.52
CA GLY A 67 3.66 -21.44 -45.93
C GLY A 67 3.56 -22.96 -46.14
N LYS A 68 4.15 -23.76 -45.25
CA LYS A 68 4.23 -25.24 -45.39
C LYS A 68 2.87 -25.99 -45.33
N GLY A 69 1.75 -25.29 -45.22
CA GLY A 69 0.40 -25.86 -45.28
C GLY A 69 -0.03 -26.25 -46.70
N ASP A 70 -1.28 -26.72 -46.84
CA ASP A 70 -1.86 -27.06 -48.15
C ASP A 70 -2.30 -25.82 -48.96
N GLY A 71 -2.11 -24.63 -48.41
CA GLY A 71 -2.46 -23.34 -49.02
C GLY A 71 -3.95 -23.02 -49.02
N THR A 72 -4.79 -23.83 -48.37
CA THR A 72 -6.25 -23.67 -48.41
C THR A 72 -6.78 -22.92 -47.19
N ASP A 73 -6.15 -23.09 -46.03
CA ASP A 73 -6.55 -22.44 -44.80
C ASP A 73 -6.16 -20.95 -44.76
N SER A 74 -7.05 -20.14 -44.18
CA SER A 74 -6.76 -18.73 -43.88
C SER A 74 -5.67 -18.60 -42.82
N LYS A 75 -4.94 -17.49 -42.80
CA LYS A 75 -3.96 -17.17 -41.74
C LYS A 75 -4.61 -17.21 -40.35
N LEU A 76 -5.85 -16.74 -40.18
CA LEU A 76 -6.58 -16.85 -38.91
C LEU A 76 -6.86 -18.31 -38.52
N THR A 77 -7.17 -19.18 -39.48
CA THR A 77 -7.34 -20.63 -39.22
C THR A 77 -6.04 -21.22 -38.69
N VAL A 78 -4.93 -20.98 -39.39
CA VAL A 78 -3.59 -21.44 -39.00
C VAL A 78 -3.20 -20.90 -37.62
N ALA A 79 -3.51 -19.64 -37.33
CA ALA A 79 -3.27 -19.03 -36.02
C ALA A 79 -4.04 -19.74 -34.89
N LYS A 80 -5.31 -20.09 -35.12
CA LYS A 80 -6.11 -20.84 -34.15
C LYS A 80 -5.54 -22.24 -33.94
N ASP A 81 -5.12 -22.92 -35.00
CA ASP A 81 -4.55 -24.27 -34.91
C ASP A 81 -3.20 -24.27 -34.18
N PHE A 82 -2.37 -23.24 -34.37
CA PHE A 82 -1.19 -23.02 -33.54
C PHE A 82 -1.55 -22.90 -32.05
N ILE A 83 -2.55 -22.08 -31.69
CA ILE A 83 -2.96 -21.94 -30.29
C ILE A 83 -3.49 -23.26 -29.74
N ARG A 84 -4.23 -24.05 -30.53
CA ARG A 84 -4.68 -25.40 -30.13
C ARG A 84 -3.52 -26.34 -29.89
N HIS A 85 -2.56 -26.39 -30.80
CA HIS A 85 -1.37 -27.25 -30.66
C HIS A 85 -0.55 -26.86 -29.44
N MET A 86 -0.36 -25.57 -29.19
CA MET A 86 0.27 -25.05 -27.98
C MET A 86 -0.52 -25.47 -26.72
N ASN A 87 -1.84 -25.27 -26.70
CA ASN A 87 -2.73 -25.67 -25.61
C ASN A 87 -2.66 -27.18 -25.33
N ASP A 88 -2.51 -27.98 -26.40
CA ASP A 88 -2.39 -29.43 -26.30
C ASP A 88 -1.02 -29.90 -25.80
N THR A 89 0.03 -29.14 -26.06
CA THR A 89 1.39 -29.43 -25.60
C THR A 89 1.66 -28.90 -24.19
N MET A 90 1.01 -27.79 -23.78
CA MET A 90 1.20 -27.18 -22.45
C MET A 90 0.79 -28.14 -21.33
N PRO A 91 1.67 -28.40 -20.35
CA PRO A 91 1.32 -29.25 -19.22
C PRO A 91 0.25 -28.60 -18.32
N ALA A 92 -0.41 -29.41 -17.50
CA ALA A 92 -1.36 -28.90 -16.51
C ALA A 92 -0.62 -28.12 -15.40
N MET A 93 -0.77 -26.79 -15.39
CA MET A 93 -0.08 -25.89 -14.45
C MET A 93 -0.98 -24.75 -13.96
N GLU A 94 -0.72 -24.28 -12.74
CA GLU A 94 -1.47 -23.21 -12.08
C GLU A 94 -0.99 -21.82 -12.53
N VAL A 95 -1.32 -21.46 -13.78
CA VAL A 95 -1.06 -20.14 -14.36
C VAL A 95 -2.36 -19.45 -14.73
N SER A 96 -2.38 -18.12 -14.78
CA SER A 96 -3.52 -17.37 -15.29
C SER A 96 -3.36 -17.06 -16.79
N GLY A 97 -4.41 -17.23 -17.57
CA GLY A 97 -4.38 -17.00 -19.01
C GLY A 97 -5.38 -15.93 -19.48
N VAL A 98 -5.04 -15.23 -20.55
CA VAL A 98 -5.92 -14.31 -21.27
C VAL A 98 -5.72 -14.50 -22.78
N LEU A 99 -6.81 -14.55 -23.54
CA LEU A 99 -6.79 -14.48 -25.01
C LEU A 99 -7.60 -13.26 -25.44
N ARG A 100 -6.92 -12.32 -26.10
CA ARG A 100 -7.50 -11.10 -26.67
C ARG A 100 -7.36 -11.12 -28.18
N THR A 101 -8.44 -10.87 -28.88
CA THR A 101 -8.44 -10.65 -30.33
C THR A 101 -8.48 -9.16 -30.64
N PHE A 102 -7.98 -8.78 -31.81
CA PHE A 102 -8.17 -7.44 -32.36
C PHE A 102 -8.51 -7.49 -33.84
N GLY A 103 -9.10 -6.39 -34.32
CA GLY A 103 -9.45 -6.24 -35.72
C GLY A 103 -10.73 -6.93 -36.13
N ARG A 104 -11.71 -7.05 -35.23
CA ARG A 104 -13.08 -7.45 -35.55
C ARG A 104 -13.89 -6.23 -36.01
N GLY A 105 -14.47 -6.26 -37.21
CA GLY A 105 -14.95 -5.02 -37.85
C GLY A 105 -16.26 -5.07 -38.61
N ILE A 106 -17.38 -5.52 -38.01
CA ILE A 106 -18.75 -5.16 -38.49
C ILE A 106 -19.78 -4.92 -37.34
N GLU A 107 -19.52 -5.28 -36.08
CA GLU A 107 -20.48 -5.02 -34.99
C GLU A 107 -20.56 -3.52 -34.62
N VAL A 108 -21.77 -3.01 -34.36
CA VAL A 108 -22.03 -1.63 -33.90
C VAL A 108 -22.48 -1.67 -32.44
N PRO A 109 -21.79 -1.01 -31.49
CA PRO A 109 -20.58 -0.21 -31.67
C PRO A 109 -19.33 -1.07 -31.95
N MET A 110 -18.39 -0.53 -32.75
CA MET A 110 -17.19 -1.25 -33.19
C MET A 110 -16.30 -1.62 -32.00
N LYS A 111 -16.21 -2.90 -31.67
CA LYS A 111 -15.22 -3.43 -30.72
C LYS A 111 -13.86 -3.55 -31.41
N GLN A 112 -12.98 -2.59 -31.20
CA GLN A 112 -11.63 -2.60 -31.79
C GLN A 112 -10.76 -3.75 -31.26
N THR A 113 -10.98 -4.18 -30.02
CA THR A 113 -10.34 -5.34 -29.40
C THR A 113 -11.32 -6.04 -28.45
N GLU A 114 -11.17 -7.35 -28.25
CA GLU A 114 -12.08 -8.15 -27.43
C GLU A 114 -11.32 -9.24 -26.67
N THR A 115 -11.59 -9.40 -25.37
CA THR A 115 -11.10 -10.55 -24.60
C THR A 115 -12.08 -11.71 -24.79
N VAL A 116 -11.60 -12.81 -25.37
CA VAL A 116 -12.39 -14.02 -25.64
C VAL A 116 -12.11 -15.13 -24.63
N TYR A 117 -10.92 -15.16 -24.03
CA TYR A 117 -10.61 -15.93 -22.82
C TYR A 117 -10.27 -14.95 -21.71
N GLY A 118 -11.16 -14.83 -20.73
CA GLY A 118 -11.03 -13.89 -19.61
C GLY A 118 -9.97 -14.34 -18.61
N ARG A 119 -9.47 -13.40 -17.78
CA ARG A 119 -8.47 -13.67 -16.74
C ARG A 119 -9.01 -14.73 -15.76
N THR A 120 -8.59 -15.97 -15.97
CA THR A 120 -8.97 -17.14 -15.20
C THR A 120 -7.77 -18.06 -15.08
N THR A 121 -7.77 -18.91 -14.06
CA THR A 121 -6.84 -20.04 -13.98
C THR A 121 -6.93 -20.85 -15.27
N TYR A 122 -5.78 -21.12 -15.87
CA TYR A 122 -5.65 -21.87 -17.09
C TYR A 122 -6.30 -23.24 -16.97
N SER A 123 -7.15 -23.57 -17.94
CA SER A 123 -7.55 -24.94 -18.18
C SER A 123 -7.56 -25.20 -19.68
N ARG A 124 -7.06 -26.36 -20.08
CA ARG A 124 -7.02 -26.77 -21.49
C ARG A 124 -8.39 -26.65 -22.16
N SER A 125 -9.43 -27.13 -21.48
CA SER A 125 -10.81 -27.07 -21.97
C SER A 125 -11.36 -25.64 -22.08
N GLY A 126 -11.03 -24.76 -21.14
CA GLY A 126 -11.49 -23.36 -21.15
C GLY A 126 -10.87 -22.56 -22.28
N LEU A 127 -9.57 -22.74 -22.53
CA LEU A 127 -8.89 -22.11 -23.66
C LEU A 127 -9.43 -22.66 -24.99
N GLU A 128 -9.62 -23.97 -25.12
CA GLU A 128 -10.20 -24.60 -26.32
C GLU A 128 -11.62 -24.08 -26.63
N GLN A 129 -12.49 -23.97 -25.62
CA GLN A 129 -13.83 -23.38 -25.79
C GLN A 129 -13.77 -21.94 -26.29
N SER A 130 -12.80 -21.17 -25.80
CA SER A 130 -12.62 -19.77 -26.19
C SER A 130 -12.09 -19.64 -27.62
N ILE A 131 -11.19 -20.52 -28.06
CA ILE A 131 -10.75 -20.60 -29.47
C ILE A 131 -11.93 -20.92 -30.39
N ASN A 132 -12.81 -21.84 -29.98
CA ASN A 132 -14.00 -22.20 -30.76
C ASN A 132 -15.05 -21.08 -30.84
N SER A 133 -15.06 -20.17 -29.85
CA SER A 133 -15.90 -18.96 -29.89
C SER A 133 -15.47 -17.94 -30.95
N ILE A 134 -14.22 -18.01 -31.43
CA ILE A 134 -13.72 -17.21 -32.56
C ILE A 134 -14.24 -17.83 -33.87
N ASN A 135 -15.52 -17.61 -34.16
CA ASN A 135 -16.23 -18.17 -35.32
C ASN A 135 -16.58 -17.11 -36.38
N PHE A 136 -16.05 -15.89 -36.22
CA PHE A 136 -16.22 -14.80 -37.15
C PHE A 136 -15.14 -14.83 -38.25
N ILE A 137 -15.45 -14.18 -39.38
CA ILE A 137 -14.50 -13.99 -40.48
C ILE A 137 -13.54 -12.87 -40.07
N ALA A 138 -12.25 -13.04 -40.37
CA ALA A 138 -11.25 -12.02 -40.12
C ALA A 138 -11.53 -10.79 -41.00
N GLU A 139 -11.94 -9.66 -40.41
CA GLU A 139 -12.49 -8.52 -41.15
C GLU A 139 -12.32 -7.21 -40.38
N GLY A 140 -11.93 -6.14 -41.06
CA GLY A 140 -11.75 -4.81 -40.46
C GLY A 140 -10.28 -4.40 -40.38
N ASN A 141 -10.04 -3.28 -39.69
CA ASN A 141 -8.72 -2.69 -39.45
C ASN A 141 -7.91 -3.55 -38.46
N SER A 142 -6.61 -3.28 -38.34
CA SER A 142 -5.69 -4.04 -37.48
C SER A 142 -5.18 -3.18 -36.31
N PRO A 143 -6.00 -2.80 -35.31
CA PRO A 143 -5.63 -1.89 -34.22
C PRO A 143 -4.72 -2.54 -33.16
N ALA A 144 -3.57 -3.06 -33.59
CA ALA A 144 -2.61 -3.79 -32.76
C ALA A 144 -2.11 -2.97 -31.57
N GLY A 145 -1.84 -1.68 -31.77
CA GLY A 145 -1.41 -0.80 -30.69
C GLY A 145 -2.41 -0.70 -29.55
N LEU A 146 -3.72 -0.73 -29.84
CA LEU A 146 -4.75 -0.76 -28.80
C LEU A 146 -4.78 -2.09 -28.05
N ALA A 147 -4.57 -3.21 -28.76
CA ALA A 147 -4.54 -4.54 -28.16
C ALA A 147 -3.34 -4.71 -27.21
N ILE A 148 -2.15 -4.30 -27.65
CA ILE A 148 -0.93 -4.31 -26.84
C ILE A 148 -1.09 -3.39 -25.63
N LYS A 149 -1.64 -2.18 -25.81
CA LYS A 149 -1.93 -1.28 -24.68
C LYS A 149 -2.89 -1.92 -23.67
N ALA A 150 -3.98 -2.54 -24.12
CA ALA A 150 -4.95 -3.16 -23.22
C ALA A 150 -4.35 -4.32 -22.40
N VAL A 151 -3.46 -5.10 -23.00
CA VAL A 151 -2.68 -6.12 -22.27
C VAL A 151 -1.70 -5.46 -21.30
N SER A 152 -0.98 -4.43 -21.71
CA SER A 152 -0.08 -3.66 -20.83
C SER A 152 -0.80 -3.06 -19.63
N ASP A 153 -1.99 -2.48 -19.82
CA ASP A 153 -2.81 -1.95 -18.72
C ASP A 153 -3.26 -3.07 -17.75
N THR A 154 -3.59 -4.25 -18.28
CA THR A 154 -3.95 -5.42 -17.46
C THR A 154 -2.76 -5.90 -16.64
N ILE A 155 -1.61 -5.99 -17.30
CA ILE A 155 -0.33 -6.34 -16.70
C ILE A 155 0.01 -5.40 -15.53
N GLY A 156 -0.17 -4.09 -15.67
CA GLY A 156 0.09 -3.12 -14.60
C GLY A 156 -0.80 -3.26 -13.35
N SER A 157 -1.81 -4.14 -13.38
CA SER A 157 -2.75 -4.40 -12.29
C SER A 157 -2.57 -5.76 -11.60
N ILE A 158 -1.55 -6.53 -11.99
CA ILE A 158 -1.32 -7.88 -11.48
C ILE A 158 0.15 -8.09 -11.09
N LYS A 159 0.41 -9.14 -10.32
CA LYS A 159 1.76 -9.54 -9.89
C LYS A 159 2.22 -10.81 -10.62
N GLY A 160 3.53 -11.05 -10.59
CA GLY A 160 4.19 -12.27 -11.07
C GLY A 160 4.72 -12.16 -12.50
N ALA A 161 5.58 -13.10 -12.90
CA ALA A 161 6.18 -13.13 -14.23
C ALA A 161 5.13 -13.31 -15.33
N ASN A 162 5.22 -12.49 -16.38
CA ASN A 162 4.25 -12.39 -17.46
C ASN A 162 4.88 -12.79 -18.79
N VAL A 163 4.06 -13.41 -19.63
CA VAL A 163 4.40 -13.61 -21.03
C VAL A 163 3.31 -13.08 -21.94
N VAL A 164 3.70 -12.36 -22.99
CA VAL A 164 2.82 -11.93 -24.07
C VAL A 164 3.20 -12.67 -25.34
N ILE A 165 2.24 -13.32 -25.99
CA ILE A 165 2.39 -14.01 -27.27
C ILE A 165 1.54 -13.27 -28.29
N PHE A 166 2.17 -12.53 -29.19
CA PHE A 166 1.52 -11.72 -30.21
C PHE A 166 1.53 -12.47 -31.56
N ILE A 167 0.35 -12.82 -32.05
CA ILE A 167 0.16 -13.68 -33.23
C ILE A 167 -0.44 -12.83 -34.36
N SER A 168 0.28 -12.67 -35.47
CA SER A 168 -0.13 -11.82 -36.61
C SER A 168 0.68 -12.15 -37.86
N ASP A 169 0.21 -11.67 -39.02
CA ASP A 169 0.97 -11.65 -40.27
C ASP A 169 1.98 -10.50 -40.36
N GLY A 170 1.94 -9.55 -39.40
CA GLY A 170 2.81 -8.39 -39.35
C GLY A 170 2.42 -7.27 -40.33
N GLU A 171 1.27 -7.38 -41.00
CA GLU A 171 0.85 -6.45 -42.04
C GLU A 171 -0.19 -5.45 -41.53
N HIS A 172 -0.09 -4.19 -41.98
CA HIS A 172 -1.08 -3.13 -41.72
C HIS A 172 -1.43 -2.89 -40.24
N LEU A 173 -0.52 -3.20 -39.31
CA LEU A 173 -0.74 -3.03 -37.87
C LEU A 173 -0.80 -1.53 -37.47
N GLU A 174 -1.99 -1.08 -37.08
CA GLU A 174 -2.31 0.30 -36.70
C GLU A 174 -2.02 0.59 -35.22
N GLY A 175 -1.94 1.88 -34.86
CA GLY A 175 -1.80 2.32 -33.48
C GLY A 175 -0.38 2.28 -32.92
N ASN A 176 0.64 2.21 -33.79
CA ASN A 176 2.06 2.19 -33.44
C ASN A 176 2.42 1.09 -32.42
N PRO A 177 2.25 -0.19 -32.78
CA PRO A 177 2.49 -1.31 -31.86
C PRO A 177 3.92 -1.34 -31.33
N LEU A 178 4.91 -0.93 -32.13
CA LEU A 178 6.32 -0.86 -31.69
C LEU A 178 6.51 0.08 -30.50
N ALA A 179 5.93 1.29 -30.56
CA ALA A 179 5.97 2.20 -29.42
C ALA A 179 5.25 1.61 -28.21
N LYS A 180 4.18 0.84 -28.41
CA LYS A 180 3.43 0.22 -27.31
C LYS A 180 4.18 -0.93 -26.64
N VAL A 181 4.94 -1.73 -27.39
CA VAL A 181 5.84 -2.73 -26.80
C VAL A 181 6.97 -2.03 -26.04
N ARG A 182 7.56 -0.95 -26.60
CA ARG A 182 8.58 -0.17 -25.88
C ARG A 182 8.06 0.45 -24.58
N ASP A 183 6.83 0.99 -24.59
CA ASP A 183 6.18 1.49 -23.39
C ASP A 183 6.02 0.37 -22.33
N MET A 184 5.66 -0.84 -22.77
CA MET A 184 5.57 -2.04 -21.92
C MET A 184 6.95 -2.46 -21.39
N ALA A 185 7.99 -2.46 -22.22
CA ALA A 185 9.38 -2.77 -21.83
C ALA A 185 9.87 -1.82 -20.73
N ASN A 186 9.67 -0.52 -20.93
CA ASN A 186 10.09 0.50 -19.96
C ASN A 186 9.37 0.40 -18.62
N SER A 187 8.13 -0.10 -18.62
CA SER A 187 7.32 -0.18 -17.41
C SER A 187 7.50 -1.51 -16.68
N TYR A 188 7.66 -2.60 -17.45
CA TYR A 188 7.38 -3.97 -17.01
C TYR A 188 8.42 -4.99 -17.54
N GLY A 189 9.53 -4.52 -18.10
CA GLY A 189 10.54 -5.34 -18.80
C GLY A 189 11.20 -6.40 -17.94
N ASP A 190 11.45 -6.11 -16.67
CA ASP A 190 12.12 -7.04 -15.74
C ASP A 190 11.31 -8.33 -15.50
N TRP A 191 10.00 -8.28 -15.73
CA TRP A 191 9.08 -9.36 -15.37
C TRP A 191 8.11 -9.72 -16.49
N THR A 192 8.28 -9.15 -17.69
CA THR A 192 7.46 -9.46 -18.87
C THR A 192 8.35 -9.88 -20.03
N CYS A 193 8.05 -11.00 -20.66
CA CYS A 193 8.64 -11.37 -21.96
C CYS A 193 7.62 -11.23 -23.08
N PHE A 194 8.06 -10.82 -24.27
CA PHE A 194 7.19 -10.62 -25.42
C PHE A 194 7.66 -11.45 -26.61
N TYR A 195 6.83 -12.41 -26.99
CA TYR A 195 7.08 -13.33 -28.09
C TYR A 195 6.14 -13.01 -29.24
N THR A 196 6.64 -13.20 -30.45
CA THR A 196 5.84 -13.06 -31.66
C THR A 196 5.77 -14.38 -32.41
N VAL A 197 4.59 -14.69 -32.94
CA VAL A 197 4.37 -15.81 -33.86
C VAL A 197 3.88 -15.23 -35.18
N TRP A 198 4.74 -15.29 -36.18
CA TRP A 198 4.48 -14.76 -37.50
C TRP A 198 3.76 -15.79 -38.36
N ILE A 199 2.64 -15.35 -38.94
CA ILE A 199 1.78 -16.15 -39.83
C ILE A 199 1.46 -15.30 -41.04
N GLY A 200 2.43 -15.11 -41.93
CA GLY A 200 2.30 -14.19 -43.05
C GLY A 200 2.84 -14.76 -44.36
N ASN A 201 2.56 -14.04 -45.45
CA ASN A 201 3.07 -14.39 -46.78
C ASN A 201 4.12 -13.37 -47.28
N ASN A 202 4.40 -12.35 -46.47
CA ASN A 202 5.26 -11.22 -46.82
C ASN A 202 6.42 -11.11 -45.81
N PRO A 203 7.68 -11.23 -46.27
CA PRO A 203 8.86 -11.11 -45.41
C PRO A 203 8.97 -9.75 -44.68
N GLU A 204 8.38 -8.67 -45.20
CA GLU A 204 8.36 -7.38 -44.48
C GLU A 204 7.57 -7.47 -43.17
N GLY A 205 6.48 -8.26 -43.17
CA GLY A 205 5.70 -8.54 -41.97
C GLY A 205 6.49 -9.37 -40.95
N GLU A 206 7.26 -10.35 -41.42
CA GLU A 206 8.14 -11.17 -40.56
C GLU A 206 9.19 -10.30 -39.84
N LEU A 207 9.90 -9.45 -40.59
CA LEU A 207 10.88 -8.51 -40.04
C LEU A 207 10.25 -7.55 -39.03
N PHE A 208 8.99 -7.16 -39.25
CA PHE A 208 8.27 -6.32 -38.29
C PHE A 208 7.95 -7.06 -36.99
N MET A 209 7.53 -8.32 -37.08
CA MET A 209 7.27 -9.17 -35.91
C MET A 209 8.54 -9.48 -35.12
N GLU A 210 9.68 -9.68 -35.80
CA GLU A 210 11.01 -9.77 -35.17
C GLU A 210 11.34 -8.49 -34.41
N LYS A 211 11.13 -7.34 -35.05
CA LYS A 211 11.38 -6.04 -34.43
C LYS A 211 10.51 -5.81 -33.19
N LEU A 212 9.24 -6.22 -33.21
CA LEU A 212 8.35 -6.11 -32.04
C LEU A 212 8.89 -6.91 -30.85
N ALA A 213 9.23 -8.19 -31.05
CA ALA A 213 9.78 -9.02 -29.98
C ALA A 213 11.11 -8.47 -29.45
N GLY A 214 11.95 -7.92 -30.33
CA GLY A 214 13.25 -7.33 -29.97
C GLY A 214 13.20 -6.00 -29.20
N GLU A 215 12.02 -5.43 -28.95
CA GLU A 215 11.90 -4.27 -28.04
C GLU A 215 11.91 -4.68 -26.55
N MET A 216 11.77 -5.97 -26.24
CA MET A 216 11.91 -6.51 -24.88
C MET A 216 13.25 -7.21 -24.70
N ASP A 217 13.80 -7.18 -23.48
CA ASP A 217 15.04 -7.89 -23.13
C ASP A 217 14.90 -9.42 -23.19
N CYS A 218 13.66 -9.92 -23.05
CA CYS A 218 13.33 -11.33 -23.24
C CYS A 218 12.15 -11.52 -24.20
N GLY A 219 12.31 -12.48 -25.11
CA GLY A 219 11.37 -12.71 -26.20
C GLY A 219 12.09 -13.20 -27.44
N PHE A 220 11.32 -13.73 -28.39
CA PHE A 220 11.79 -14.03 -29.73
C PHE A 220 10.61 -14.04 -30.71
N SER A 221 10.92 -13.99 -32.00
CA SER A 221 9.97 -14.22 -33.08
C SER A 221 10.16 -15.60 -33.66
N LYS A 222 9.07 -16.29 -34.00
CA LYS A 222 9.06 -17.54 -34.76
C LYS A 222 8.04 -17.48 -35.87
N SER A 223 8.37 -18.04 -37.03
CA SER A 223 7.37 -18.42 -38.01
C SER A 223 6.56 -19.60 -37.48
N VAL A 224 5.25 -19.66 -37.78
CA VAL A 224 4.44 -20.84 -37.44
C VAL A 224 4.99 -22.13 -38.07
N ASP A 225 5.65 -22.03 -39.23
CA ASP A 225 6.28 -23.16 -39.91
C ASP A 225 7.49 -23.75 -39.17
N ASP A 226 8.09 -22.99 -38.25
CA ASP A 226 9.23 -23.41 -37.43
C ASP A 226 8.80 -24.04 -36.10
N ILE A 227 7.51 -23.96 -35.77
CA ILE A 227 6.93 -24.47 -34.52
C ILE A 227 5.71 -25.36 -34.78
N ALA A 228 5.56 -25.86 -36.01
CA ALA A 228 4.42 -26.69 -36.43
C ALA A 228 4.55 -28.17 -36.04
N SER A 229 5.76 -28.68 -35.81
CA SER A 229 5.95 -30.08 -35.41
C SER A 229 5.76 -30.26 -33.90
N ASP A 230 5.42 -31.48 -33.47
CA ASP A 230 5.28 -31.77 -32.03
C ASP A 230 6.57 -31.51 -31.25
N GLU A 231 7.73 -31.78 -31.85
CA GLU A 231 9.05 -31.56 -31.22
C GLU A 231 9.34 -30.07 -31.08
N ASP A 232 9.13 -29.28 -32.14
CA ASP A 232 9.34 -27.84 -32.11
C ASP A 232 8.34 -27.13 -31.19
N MET A 233 7.09 -27.61 -31.11
CA MET A 233 6.08 -27.09 -30.19
C MET A 233 6.43 -27.40 -28.74
N ILE A 234 6.97 -28.59 -28.44
CA ILE A 234 7.49 -28.92 -27.11
C ILE A 234 8.61 -27.95 -26.73
N ASP A 235 9.54 -27.69 -27.64
CA ASP A 235 10.65 -26.76 -27.39
C ASP A 235 10.18 -25.32 -27.24
N PHE A 236 9.17 -24.90 -28.01
CA PHE A 236 8.51 -23.60 -27.84
C PHE A 236 7.87 -23.50 -26.44
N VAL A 237 7.08 -24.50 -26.04
CA VAL A 237 6.42 -24.51 -24.72
C VAL A 237 7.45 -24.47 -23.59
N LYS A 238 8.54 -25.25 -23.71
CA LYS A 238 9.63 -25.24 -22.73
C LYS A 238 10.25 -23.86 -22.59
N GLN A 239 10.57 -23.20 -23.70
CA GLN A 239 11.22 -21.87 -23.68
C GLN A 239 10.31 -20.75 -23.18
N VAL A 240 9.02 -20.82 -23.50
CA VAL A 240 8.04 -19.77 -23.18
C VAL A 240 7.49 -19.91 -21.77
N PHE A 241 7.19 -21.14 -21.33
CA PHE A 241 6.41 -21.38 -20.12
C PHE A 241 7.15 -22.07 -18.98
N LEU A 242 8.26 -22.76 -19.23
CA LEU A 242 8.87 -23.66 -18.26
C LEU A 242 10.32 -23.28 -17.94
N THR A 243 10.81 -23.77 -16.81
CA THR A 243 12.23 -23.77 -16.45
C THR A 243 12.61 -25.10 -15.81
N THR A 244 13.89 -25.47 -15.90
CA THR A 244 14.49 -26.63 -15.21
C THR A 244 15.11 -26.27 -13.88
N ASP A 245 15.22 -24.99 -13.57
CA ASP A 245 15.71 -24.56 -12.26
C ASP A 245 14.62 -24.92 -11.24
N ILE A 246 14.90 -25.93 -10.43
CA ILE A 246 14.00 -26.49 -9.43
C ILE A 246 13.76 -25.40 -8.37
N ASP A 247 12.52 -25.21 -7.96
CA ASP A 247 12.10 -24.33 -6.87
C ASP A 247 11.41 -25.24 -5.84
N SER A 248 12.20 -25.77 -4.90
CA SER A 248 11.83 -26.89 -4.03
C SER A 248 10.77 -26.51 -2.99
N ASP A 249 10.86 -25.29 -2.46
CA ASP A 249 9.96 -24.71 -1.47
C ASP A 249 8.82 -23.89 -2.12
N ARG A 250 8.91 -23.63 -3.43
CA ARG A 250 7.86 -23.04 -4.28
C ARG A 250 7.52 -21.60 -3.90
N ASP A 251 8.55 -20.85 -3.52
CA ASP A 251 8.44 -19.44 -3.15
C ASP A 251 8.49 -18.49 -4.37
N GLY A 252 8.85 -19.02 -5.55
CA GLY A 252 8.96 -18.29 -6.81
C GLY A 252 10.39 -17.93 -7.21
N VAL A 253 11.41 -18.34 -6.44
CA VAL A 253 12.83 -18.17 -6.75
C VAL A 253 13.46 -19.56 -6.97
N PRO A 254 14.15 -19.79 -8.10
CA PRO A 254 14.75 -21.09 -8.34
C PRO A 254 15.94 -21.37 -7.41
N GLU A 255 16.18 -22.63 -7.03
CA GLU A 255 17.27 -23.11 -6.15
C GLU A 255 18.66 -22.56 -6.50
N SER A 256 18.91 -22.28 -7.78
CA SER A 256 20.19 -21.73 -8.25
C SER A 256 20.41 -20.26 -7.84
N LEU A 257 19.35 -19.55 -7.50
CA LEU A 257 19.30 -18.14 -7.09
C LEU A 257 18.75 -17.98 -5.66
N ASP A 258 18.11 -19.00 -5.13
CA ASP A 258 17.49 -19.03 -3.82
C ASP A 258 18.50 -19.26 -2.70
N ARG A 259 18.51 -18.35 -1.73
CA ARG A 259 19.33 -18.34 -0.53
C ARG A 259 18.58 -18.82 0.71
N CYS A 260 17.26 -18.98 0.60
CA CYS A 260 16.35 -19.34 1.66
C CYS A 260 15.45 -20.53 1.23
N PRO A 261 16.04 -21.73 1.03
CA PRO A 261 15.43 -22.88 0.34
C PRO A 261 14.30 -23.62 1.08
N ASP A 262 13.75 -23.02 2.14
CA ASP A 262 12.67 -23.57 2.97
C ASP A 262 11.58 -22.51 3.23
N THR A 263 11.45 -21.52 2.34
CA THR A 263 10.45 -20.46 2.46
C THR A 263 9.04 -21.01 2.29
N PRO A 264 8.12 -20.79 3.26
CA PRO A 264 6.75 -21.29 3.14
C PRO A 264 6.02 -20.75 1.90
N ILE A 265 5.35 -21.65 1.19
CA ILE A 265 4.50 -21.33 0.03
C ILE A 265 3.54 -20.18 0.34
N GLY A 266 3.59 -19.12 -0.47
CA GLY A 266 2.71 -17.96 -0.39
C GLY A 266 3.28 -16.76 0.37
N VAL A 267 4.49 -16.88 0.92
CA VAL A 267 5.26 -15.76 1.51
C VAL A 267 5.82 -14.88 0.37
N ASP A 268 5.76 -13.55 0.54
CA ASP A 268 6.33 -12.61 -0.44
C ASP A 268 7.86 -12.55 -0.25
N VAL A 269 8.62 -12.95 -1.27
CA VAL A 269 10.09 -13.09 -1.21
C VAL A 269 10.82 -12.06 -2.07
N ASP A 270 12.06 -11.75 -1.70
CA ASP A 270 12.99 -10.92 -2.48
C ASP A 270 13.62 -11.69 -3.65
N GLU A 271 14.54 -11.04 -4.39
CA GLU A 271 15.20 -11.65 -5.55
C GLU A 271 16.10 -12.86 -5.22
N SER A 272 16.33 -13.12 -3.92
CA SER A 272 17.13 -14.23 -3.42
C SER A 272 16.32 -15.30 -2.69
N GLY A 273 15.00 -15.34 -2.85
CA GLY A 273 14.11 -16.36 -2.25
C GLY A 273 13.89 -16.16 -0.75
N CYS A 274 14.37 -15.05 -0.20
CA CYS A 274 14.22 -14.77 1.22
C CYS A 274 12.94 -13.95 1.46
N PRO A 275 12.13 -14.27 2.49
CA PRO A 275 10.95 -13.49 2.85
C PRO A 275 11.28 -12.00 2.97
N LYS A 276 10.55 -11.15 2.23
CA LYS A 276 10.68 -9.69 2.33
C LYS A 276 10.36 -9.18 3.74
N ILE A 277 9.54 -9.94 4.46
CA ILE A 277 9.18 -9.71 5.85
C ILE A 277 9.33 -11.05 6.56
N VAL A 278 10.49 -11.28 7.17
CA VAL A 278 10.51 -12.14 8.35
C VAL A 278 9.84 -11.32 9.43
N GLN A 279 8.63 -11.72 9.80
CA GLN A 279 8.10 -11.35 11.09
C GLN A 279 8.95 -12.10 12.12
N THR A 280 10.00 -11.42 12.59
CA THR A 280 10.84 -11.90 13.69
C THR A 280 9.96 -11.89 14.94
N ASP A 281 10.03 -12.92 15.76
CA ASP A 281 9.43 -12.97 17.10
C ASP A 281 10.63 -13.21 18.03
N SER A 282 11.22 -12.12 18.51
CA SER A 282 12.52 -12.09 19.17
C SER A 282 12.49 -12.71 20.56
N ASP A 283 11.35 -12.67 21.26
CA ASP A 283 11.16 -13.20 22.61
C ASP A 283 10.39 -14.53 22.66
N GLY A 284 9.74 -14.92 21.55
CA GLY A 284 9.05 -16.18 21.37
C GLY A 284 7.71 -16.26 22.09
N ASP A 285 7.05 -15.13 22.32
CA ASP A 285 5.79 -15.05 23.06
C ASP A 285 4.54 -15.39 22.21
N GLY A 286 4.71 -15.48 20.89
CA GLY A 286 3.66 -15.78 19.92
C GLY A 286 3.07 -14.55 19.19
N VAL A 287 3.63 -13.36 19.41
CA VAL A 287 3.35 -12.11 18.68
C VAL A 287 4.64 -11.62 18.03
N PHE A 288 4.55 -11.08 16.80
CA PHE A 288 5.73 -10.76 16.00
C PHE A 288 6.24 -9.33 16.24
N ASP A 289 7.56 -9.10 16.23
CA ASP A 289 8.27 -7.83 16.49
C ASP A 289 7.66 -6.58 15.82
N ASP A 290 7.01 -6.71 14.65
CA ASP A 290 6.39 -5.60 13.93
C ASP A 290 5.02 -5.17 14.49
N VAL A 291 4.39 -6.04 15.28
CA VAL A 291 3.10 -5.85 15.95
C VAL A 291 3.17 -6.08 17.48
N ASP A 292 4.31 -6.57 17.96
CA ASP A 292 4.64 -6.81 19.36
C ASP A 292 5.10 -5.53 20.03
N ARG A 293 4.37 -5.14 21.08
CA ARG A 293 4.66 -3.96 21.90
C ARG A 293 5.52 -4.31 23.11
N CYS A 294 5.77 -5.59 23.35
CA CYS A 294 6.30 -6.17 24.57
C CYS A 294 7.43 -7.18 24.26
N PRO A 295 8.53 -6.73 23.62
CA PRO A 295 9.56 -7.57 22.95
C PRO A 295 10.49 -8.36 23.89
N ASP A 296 10.14 -8.47 25.17
CA ASP A 296 10.89 -9.20 26.20
C ASP A 296 9.94 -10.12 27.04
N THR A 297 8.76 -10.45 26.51
CA THR A 297 7.80 -11.31 27.19
C THR A 297 8.34 -12.74 27.30
N PRO A 298 8.37 -13.34 28.50
CA PRO A 298 8.90 -14.69 28.65
C PRO A 298 8.09 -15.73 27.87
N ILE A 299 8.78 -16.54 27.06
CA ILE A 299 8.18 -17.66 26.32
C ILE A 299 7.25 -18.54 27.19
N GLY A 300 6.02 -18.75 26.70
CA GLY A 300 5.00 -19.60 27.34
C GLY A 300 4.10 -18.87 28.35
N VAL A 301 4.18 -17.55 28.44
CA VAL A 301 3.23 -16.70 29.16
C VAL A 301 2.03 -16.37 28.26
N ASP A 302 0.81 -16.34 28.82
CA ASP A 302 -0.38 -15.93 28.05
C ASP A 302 -0.33 -14.41 27.77
N VAL A 303 -0.35 -14.05 26.49
CA VAL A 303 -0.28 -12.68 25.96
C VAL A 303 -1.53 -12.28 25.18
N ASP A 304 -1.76 -10.98 25.01
CA ASP A 304 -2.82 -10.44 24.15
C ASP A 304 -2.38 -10.24 22.69
N GLU A 305 -3.22 -9.61 21.87
CA GLU A 305 -2.95 -9.38 20.43
C GLU A 305 -1.74 -8.46 20.17
N SER A 306 -1.18 -7.84 21.20
CA SER A 306 -0.02 -6.94 21.16
C SER A 306 1.25 -7.51 21.81
N GLY A 307 1.28 -8.81 22.16
CA GLY A 307 2.45 -9.47 22.78
C GLY A 307 2.52 -9.23 24.30
N CYS A 308 1.47 -8.65 24.87
CA CYS A 308 1.54 -8.13 26.23
C CYS A 308 0.81 -9.05 27.21
N SER A 309 1.53 -9.54 28.23
CA SER A 309 0.93 -10.40 29.26
C SER A 309 0.28 -9.60 30.38
N LYS A 310 -0.98 -9.96 30.69
CA LYS A 310 -1.73 -9.49 31.87
C LYS A 310 -1.08 -9.79 33.21
N VAL A 311 -0.11 -10.72 33.26
CA VAL A 311 0.56 -11.14 34.50
C VAL A 311 1.87 -10.39 34.72
N VAL A 312 2.50 -9.88 33.66
CA VAL A 312 3.81 -9.21 33.72
C VAL A 312 3.67 -7.68 33.73
N GLN A 313 2.55 -7.16 33.25
CA GLN A 313 2.30 -5.73 33.18
C GLN A 313 1.59 -5.19 34.41
N ALA A 314 2.38 -4.81 35.40
CA ALA A 314 1.93 -3.81 36.35
C ALA A 314 1.94 -2.44 35.63
N ASP A 315 0.78 -1.79 35.60
CA ASP A 315 0.60 -0.38 35.28
C ASP A 315 0.08 0.22 36.59
N SER A 316 1.02 0.64 37.43
CA SER A 316 0.76 0.97 38.84
C SER A 316 -0.10 2.23 38.99
N ASP A 317 -0.05 3.17 38.04
CA ASP A 317 -0.78 4.44 38.07
C ASP A 317 -1.96 4.51 37.09
N GLY A 318 -2.05 3.56 36.15
CA GLY A 318 -3.17 3.38 35.23
C GLY A 318 -3.19 4.39 34.09
N ASP A 319 -2.05 4.96 33.72
CA ASP A 319 -1.93 6.00 32.70
C ASP A 319 -1.90 5.46 31.26
N GLY A 320 -1.75 4.13 31.10
CA GLY A 320 -1.66 3.44 29.81
C GLY A 320 -0.24 3.09 29.37
N VAL A 321 0.78 3.31 30.22
CA VAL A 321 2.18 2.90 30.05
C VAL A 321 2.59 1.97 31.21
N PHE A 322 3.35 0.92 30.92
CA PHE A 322 3.67 -0.12 31.91
C PHE A 322 4.90 0.23 32.77
N ASP A 323 4.94 -0.23 34.03
CA ASP A 323 5.96 0.10 35.04
C ASP A 323 7.42 -0.10 34.57
N ASP A 324 7.68 -1.00 33.62
CA ASP A 324 9.01 -1.30 33.09
C ASP A 324 9.51 -0.30 32.03
N VAL A 325 8.58 0.37 31.35
CA VAL A 325 8.86 1.41 30.35
C VAL A 325 8.38 2.81 30.77
N ASP A 326 7.66 2.90 31.88
CA ASP A 326 7.14 4.13 32.46
C ASP A 326 8.23 4.89 33.25
N ARG A 327 8.52 6.10 32.79
CA ARG A 327 9.49 7.01 33.43
C ARG A 327 8.83 7.94 34.44
N CYS A 328 7.50 7.96 34.50
CA CYS A 328 6.64 8.83 35.28
C CYS A 328 5.55 8.00 36.03
N PRO A 329 5.94 7.10 36.98
CA PRO A 329 5.08 6.07 37.61
C PRO A 329 3.99 6.58 38.58
N ASP A 330 3.66 7.87 38.54
CA ASP A 330 2.65 8.52 39.37
C ASP A 330 1.73 9.45 38.50
N THR A 331 1.62 9.19 37.20
CA THR A 331 0.78 9.98 36.30
C THR A 331 -0.70 9.74 36.60
N PRO A 332 -1.51 10.80 36.83
CA PRO A 332 -2.93 10.62 37.11
C PRO A 332 -3.69 9.97 35.95
N ILE A 333 -4.50 8.95 36.26
CA ILE A 333 -5.37 8.27 35.29
C ILE A 333 -6.20 9.25 34.44
N GLY A 334 -6.10 9.11 33.11
CA GLY A 334 -6.80 9.95 32.13
C GLY A 334 -6.03 11.18 31.63
N VAL A 335 -4.79 11.36 32.05
CA VAL A 335 -3.84 12.31 31.42
C VAL A 335 -3.32 11.71 30.11
N ASP A 336 -3.22 12.51 29.04
CA ASP A 336 -2.62 12.05 27.77
C ASP A 336 -1.10 12.01 27.92
N VAL A 337 -0.52 10.82 27.85
CA VAL A 337 0.90 10.54 28.10
C VAL A 337 1.63 10.16 26.83
N ASP A 338 2.93 10.42 26.79
CA ASP A 338 3.82 10.07 25.69
C ASP A 338 4.22 8.59 25.77
N GLU A 339 5.08 8.14 24.86
CA GLU A 339 5.53 6.73 24.78
C GLU A 339 6.33 6.29 26.02
N SER A 340 6.67 7.21 26.94
CA SER A 340 7.42 6.96 28.17
C SER A 340 6.62 7.16 29.46
N GLY A 341 5.28 7.23 29.38
CA GLY A 341 4.39 7.40 30.55
C GLY A 341 4.40 8.83 31.10
N CYS A 342 5.13 9.73 30.45
CA CYS A 342 5.18 11.12 30.87
C CYS A 342 4.14 11.93 30.11
N PRO A 343 3.41 12.86 30.76
CA PRO A 343 2.38 13.66 30.09
C PRO A 343 2.87 14.29 28.76
N LYS A 344 2.15 14.05 27.65
CA LYS A 344 2.37 14.70 26.34
C LYS A 344 2.17 16.20 26.53
N VAL A 345 3.28 16.87 26.83
CA VAL A 345 3.50 18.31 26.95
C VAL A 345 2.22 19.14 26.82
N VAL A 346 1.62 19.40 27.99
CA VAL A 346 0.90 20.64 28.30
C VAL A 346 1.57 21.75 27.49
N GLN A 347 0.81 22.52 26.68
CA GLN A 347 1.34 23.82 26.25
C GLN A 347 1.91 24.49 27.50
N ALA A 348 3.20 24.84 27.47
CA ALA A 348 3.89 25.28 28.68
C ALA A 348 3.07 26.43 29.28
N ASP A 349 2.73 26.31 30.55
CA ASP A 349 2.05 27.32 31.34
C ASP A 349 2.97 27.54 32.53
N SER A 350 4.00 28.36 32.29
CA SER A 350 5.18 28.48 33.15
C SER A 350 4.82 29.05 34.54
N ASP A 351 3.73 29.81 34.65
CA ASP A 351 3.27 30.40 35.90
C ASP A 351 1.99 29.74 36.47
N GLY A 352 1.36 28.83 35.71
CA GLY A 352 0.26 27.98 36.16
C GLY A 352 -1.05 28.75 36.32
N ASP A 353 -1.24 29.84 35.59
CA ASP A 353 -2.41 30.72 35.69
C ASP A 353 -3.60 30.30 34.82
N GLY A 354 -3.39 29.29 33.95
CA GLY A 354 -4.38 28.74 33.02
C GLY A 354 -4.34 29.34 31.62
N VAL A 355 -3.37 30.20 31.31
CA VAL A 355 -3.07 30.73 29.97
C VAL A 355 -1.69 30.23 29.54
N PHE A 356 -1.60 29.72 28.31
CA PHE A 356 -0.38 29.09 27.82
C PHE A 356 0.69 30.11 27.40
N ASP A 357 1.96 29.79 27.60
CA ASP A 357 3.15 30.61 27.34
C ASP A 357 3.19 31.22 25.92
N ASP A 358 2.57 30.59 24.92
CA ASP A 358 2.53 31.09 23.54
C ASP A 358 1.51 32.23 23.33
N VAL A 359 0.56 32.38 24.24
CA VAL A 359 -0.49 33.41 24.24
C VAL A 359 -0.51 34.25 25.52
N ASP A 360 0.34 33.96 26.50
CA ASP A 360 0.45 34.66 27.77
C ASP A 360 1.37 35.91 27.67
N GLU A 361 0.79 37.08 27.96
CA GLU A 361 1.51 38.36 28.01
C GLU A 361 2.12 38.63 29.40
N CYS A 362 1.74 37.86 30.42
CA CYS A 362 1.91 38.14 31.83
C CYS A 362 2.48 36.93 32.60
N SER A 363 3.63 36.42 32.12
CA SER A 363 4.35 35.19 32.55
C SER A 363 4.82 35.05 34.01
N ASP A 364 4.30 35.83 34.95
CA ASP A 364 4.64 35.77 36.38
C ASP A 364 3.36 35.87 37.26
N THR A 365 2.20 35.52 36.72
CA THR A 365 0.93 35.60 37.43
C THR A 365 0.84 34.50 38.51
N PRO A 366 0.44 34.84 39.76
CA PRO A 366 0.33 33.83 40.79
C PRO A 366 -0.80 32.84 40.53
N ILE A 367 -0.53 31.54 40.70
CA ILE A 367 -1.52 30.46 40.66
C ILE A 367 -2.77 30.81 41.50
N GLY A 368 -3.95 30.71 40.87
CA GLY A 368 -5.24 31.03 41.48
C GLY A 368 -5.67 32.50 41.37
N ALA A 369 -4.84 33.35 40.75
CA ALA A 369 -5.23 34.67 40.29
C ALA A 369 -6.35 34.59 39.25
N ILE A 370 -7.24 35.57 39.26
CA ILE A 370 -8.24 35.72 38.20
C ILE A 370 -7.60 36.48 37.06
N VAL A 371 -7.34 35.80 35.95
CA VAL A 371 -6.70 36.37 34.76
C VAL A 371 -7.71 36.70 33.65
N ASP A 372 -7.30 37.57 32.72
CA ASP A 372 -8.00 37.77 31.45
C ASP A 372 -7.44 36.84 30.36
N ASP A 373 -7.95 36.96 29.13
CA ASP A 373 -7.55 36.10 28.00
C ASP A 373 -6.06 36.26 27.58
N ARG A 374 -5.31 37.16 28.23
CA ARG A 374 -3.89 37.43 27.99
C ARG A 374 -2.99 36.93 29.12
N GLY A 375 -3.54 36.19 30.10
CA GLY A 375 -2.82 35.74 31.30
C GLY A 375 -2.57 36.87 32.33
N CYS A 376 -3.13 38.06 32.11
CA CYS A 376 -2.85 39.17 33.01
C CYS A 376 -3.80 39.18 34.22
N TRP A 377 -3.23 39.26 35.43
CA TRP A 377 -4.01 39.34 36.66
C TRP A 377 -4.86 40.62 36.72
N VAL A 378 -6.17 40.43 36.59
CA VAL A 378 -7.15 41.52 36.56
C VAL A 378 -8.01 41.57 37.80
N VAL A 379 -8.39 42.78 38.19
CA VAL A 379 -9.46 42.96 39.17
C VAL A 379 -10.80 42.81 38.45
N LYS A 380 -11.21 41.57 38.17
CA LYS A 380 -12.44 41.29 37.41
C LYS A 380 -13.61 42.04 38.03
N GLY A 381 -14.33 42.79 37.21
CA GLY A 381 -15.55 43.46 37.61
C GLY A 381 -15.40 44.78 38.37
N VAL A 382 -14.24 45.24 38.89
CA VAL A 382 -14.16 46.57 39.55
C VAL A 382 -14.27 47.68 38.51
N GLN A 383 -15.51 47.99 38.15
CA GLN A 383 -15.88 49.07 37.25
C GLN A 383 -16.14 50.31 38.07
N PHE A 384 -15.44 51.38 37.72
CA PHE A 384 -15.67 52.68 38.31
C PHE A 384 -16.72 53.44 37.49
N ASP A 385 -17.67 54.05 38.20
CA ASP A 385 -18.58 55.01 37.57
C ASP A 385 -17.78 56.16 36.94
N TYR A 386 -18.37 56.80 35.94
CA TYR A 386 -17.78 57.96 35.27
C TYR A 386 -17.32 59.02 36.29
N LYS A 387 -16.05 59.41 36.20
CA LYS A 387 -15.36 60.36 37.11
C LYS A 387 -15.28 59.96 38.60
N LYS A 388 -15.60 58.72 38.95
CA LYS A 388 -15.47 58.21 40.34
C LYS A 388 -14.30 57.24 40.48
N TRP A 389 -13.91 57.03 41.74
CA TRP A 389 -12.86 56.11 42.17
C TRP A 389 -13.27 55.26 43.38
N ASN A 390 -14.53 55.33 43.82
CA ASN A 390 -14.99 54.48 44.92
C ASN A 390 -15.21 53.04 44.44
N VAL A 391 -14.64 52.07 45.15
CA VAL A 391 -14.95 50.65 44.98
C VAL A 391 -16.37 50.40 45.49
N LYS A 392 -17.21 49.74 44.68
CA LYS A 392 -18.57 49.37 45.10
C LYS A 392 -18.56 48.05 45.88
N PRO A 393 -19.42 47.88 46.91
CA PRO A 393 -19.46 46.65 47.73
C PRO A 393 -19.64 45.35 46.94
N GLN A 394 -20.32 45.43 45.79
CA GLN A 394 -20.53 44.31 44.88
C GLN A 394 -19.24 43.70 44.31
N PHE A 395 -18.10 44.38 44.45
CA PHE A 395 -16.79 43.89 44.00
C PHE A 395 -15.90 43.41 45.14
N ASN A 396 -16.38 43.46 46.39
CA ASN A 396 -15.61 43.03 47.56
C ASN A 396 -15.16 41.58 47.43
N SER A 397 -15.99 40.68 46.90
CA SER A 397 -15.62 39.26 46.68
C SER A 397 -14.41 39.08 45.77
N ASN A 398 -14.23 39.98 44.79
CA ASN A 398 -13.12 39.90 43.85
C ASN A 398 -11.85 40.48 44.48
N LEU A 399 -12.00 41.48 45.36
CA LEU A 399 -10.90 41.99 46.17
C LEU A 399 -10.48 41.03 47.28
N ASP A 400 -11.42 40.25 47.82
CA ASP A 400 -11.14 39.21 48.82
C ASP A 400 -10.31 38.05 48.20
N ASN A 401 -10.47 37.77 46.90
CA ASN A 401 -9.58 36.82 46.19
C ASN A 401 -8.14 37.34 46.14
N ILE A 402 -7.94 38.62 45.85
CA ILE A 402 -6.61 39.26 45.84
C ILE A 402 -5.99 39.25 47.24
N GLU A 403 -6.79 39.57 48.26
CA GLU A 403 -6.41 39.47 49.66
C GLU A 403 -5.90 38.05 49.98
N ASN A 404 -6.66 37.01 49.64
CA ASN A 404 -6.29 35.63 49.90
C ASN A 404 -4.97 35.23 49.22
N ILE A 405 -4.75 35.66 47.96
CA ILE A 405 -3.48 35.39 47.25
C ILE A 405 -2.31 36.08 47.97
N LEU A 406 -2.48 37.33 48.41
CA LEU A 406 -1.43 38.07 49.11
C LEU A 406 -1.15 37.53 50.52
N ILE A 407 -2.15 36.99 51.21
CA ILE A 407 -1.99 36.30 52.50
C ILE A 407 -1.19 35.01 52.32
N ASN A 408 -1.53 34.21 51.30
CA ASN A 408 -0.88 32.93 51.05
C ASN A 408 0.54 33.09 50.46
N ASN A 409 0.87 34.27 49.93
CA ASN A 409 2.17 34.58 49.36
C ASN A 409 2.82 35.77 50.09
N PRO A 410 3.34 35.62 51.32
CA PRO A 410 3.79 36.74 52.14
C PRO A 410 4.95 37.56 51.55
N GLY A 411 5.74 36.96 50.64
CA GLY A 411 6.83 37.63 49.92
C GLY A 411 6.39 38.38 48.65
N LEU A 412 5.17 38.16 48.16
CA LEU A 412 4.69 38.76 46.92
C LEU A 412 4.45 40.25 47.10
N GLN A 413 5.08 41.06 46.26
CA GLN A 413 4.81 42.49 46.11
C GLN A 413 4.03 42.74 44.83
N ILE A 414 3.12 43.72 44.85
CA ILE A 414 2.28 44.05 43.70
C ILE A 414 2.26 45.54 43.40
N ARG A 415 2.02 45.88 42.14
CA ARG A 415 1.68 47.22 41.66
C ARG A 415 0.28 47.19 41.08
N ILE A 416 -0.57 48.12 41.50
CA ILE A 416 -1.93 48.28 40.97
C ILE A 416 -1.90 49.39 39.92
N ASP A 417 -2.17 49.04 38.68
CA ASP A 417 -2.21 49.97 37.55
C ASP A 417 -3.67 50.33 37.24
N GLY A 418 -4.00 51.62 37.29
CA GLY A 418 -5.32 52.13 36.98
C GLY A 418 -5.42 52.59 35.52
N HIS A 419 -6.59 52.35 34.91
CA HIS A 419 -6.87 52.73 33.53
C HIS A 419 -8.20 53.52 33.41
N THR A 420 -8.32 54.30 32.34
CA THR A 420 -9.52 55.08 31.99
C THR A 420 -9.94 54.84 30.55
N ASP A 421 -11.14 55.31 30.20
CA ASP A 421 -11.47 55.60 28.80
C ASP A 421 -10.75 56.87 28.32
N ASP A 422 -10.86 57.15 27.03
CA ASP A 422 -10.23 58.28 26.34
C ASP A 422 -10.97 59.62 26.52
N ILE A 423 -11.99 59.68 27.39
CA ILE A 423 -12.78 60.89 27.60
C ILE A 423 -12.05 61.82 28.57
N GLY A 424 -11.63 62.99 28.07
CA GLY A 424 -10.99 64.04 28.86
C GLY A 424 -9.48 64.12 28.62
N SER A 425 -8.80 65.04 29.32
CA SER A 425 -7.36 65.24 29.11
C SER A 425 -6.53 64.10 29.72
N MET A 426 -5.40 63.76 29.09
CA MET A 426 -4.47 62.76 29.64
C MET A 426 -4.04 63.06 31.07
N LYS A 427 -3.76 64.33 31.41
CA LYS A 427 -3.41 64.72 32.78
C LYS A 427 -4.52 64.40 33.78
N TYR A 428 -5.77 64.67 33.40
CA TYR A 428 -6.93 64.33 34.22
C TYR A 428 -7.08 62.82 34.39
N ASN A 429 -6.91 62.06 33.30
CA ASN A 429 -7.08 60.62 33.29
C ASN A 429 -5.96 59.87 34.03
N ILE A 430 -4.73 60.37 34.02
CA ILE A 430 -3.62 59.86 34.86
C ILE A 430 -3.95 60.06 36.36
N ASP A 431 -4.44 61.24 36.76
CA ASP A 431 -4.84 61.49 38.16
C ASP A 431 -6.03 60.62 38.58
N LEU A 432 -7.04 60.49 37.73
CA LEU A 432 -8.23 59.68 37.99
C LEU A 432 -7.91 58.19 38.13
N SER A 433 -7.09 57.65 37.21
CA SER A 433 -6.66 56.26 37.29
C SER A 433 -5.79 55.99 38.51
N GLY A 434 -4.90 56.91 38.89
CA GLY A 434 -4.11 56.80 40.12
C GLY A 434 -4.98 56.72 41.37
N LYS A 435 -6.03 57.55 41.46
CA LYS A 435 -7.00 57.50 42.56
C LYS A 435 -7.77 56.18 42.63
N ARG A 436 -8.05 55.57 41.49
CA ARG A 436 -8.71 54.24 41.42
C ARG A 436 -7.80 53.14 41.95
N ALA A 437 -6.54 53.12 41.52
CA ALA A 437 -5.55 52.19 42.04
C ALA A 437 -5.34 52.37 43.56
N GLN A 438 -5.30 53.62 44.03
CA GLN A 438 -5.22 53.93 45.46
C GLN A 438 -6.42 53.40 46.24
N ALA A 439 -7.64 53.53 45.72
CA ALA A 439 -8.84 53.02 46.41
C ALA A 439 -8.82 51.49 46.60
N ILE A 440 -8.23 50.75 45.65
CA ILE A 440 -8.05 49.30 45.77
C ILE A 440 -6.96 48.99 46.80
N LYS A 441 -5.84 49.73 46.78
CA LYS A 441 -4.79 49.61 47.80
C LYS A 441 -5.35 49.85 49.20
N ASP A 442 -6.13 50.92 49.40
CA ASP A 442 -6.71 51.27 50.69
C ASP A 442 -7.62 50.14 51.20
N TYR A 443 -8.40 49.51 50.32
CA TYR A 443 -9.22 48.34 50.67
C TYR A 443 -8.37 47.16 51.16
N LEU A 444 -7.31 46.80 50.43
CA LEU A 444 -6.44 45.66 50.80
C LEU A 444 -5.66 45.93 52.10
N VAL A 445 -5.27 47.18 52.35
CA VAL A 445 -4.63 47.58 53.60
C VAL A 445 -5.59 47.51 54.79
N ASP A 446 -6.86 47.92 54.61
CA ASP A 446 -7.90 47.78 55.64
C ASP A 446 -8.14 46.31 56.02
N LYS A 447 -7.96 45.39 55.06
CA LYS A 447 -8.00 43.94 55.27
C LYS A 447 -6.73 43.35 55.92
N GLY A 448 -5.71 44.16 56.17
CA GLY A 448 -4.51 43.74 56.89
C GLY A 448 -3.30 43.38 56.01
N ILE A 449 -3.35 43.64 54.70
CA ILE A 449 -2.16 43.53 53.86
C ILE A 449 -1.21 44.70 54.14
N ASP A 450 0.08 44.41 54.34
CA ASP A 450 1.09 45.44 54.59
C ASP A 450 1.16 46.43 53.41
N SER A 451 0.94 47.71 53.68
CA SER A 451 0.97 48.79 52.67
C SER A 451 2.29 48.89 51.90
N SER A 452 3.40 48.39 52.47
CA SER A 452 4.70 48.34 51.78
C SER A 452 4.74 47.33 50.64
N ARG A 453 3.86 46.33 50.64
CA ARG A 453 3.75 45.30 49.59
C ARG A 453 2.96 45.76 48.36
N ILE A 454 2.33 46.93 48.42
CA ILE A 454 1.42 47.42 47.38
C ILE A 454 1.87 48.81 46.90
N THR A 455 2.17 48.93 45.62
CA THR A 455 2.38 50.22 44.95
C THR A 455 1.24 50.52 43.97
N THR A 456 1.08 51.76 43.53
CA THR A 456 -0.03 52.16 42.63
C THR A 456 0.47 53.08 41.54
N LYS A 457 -0.09 52.96 40.33
CA LYS A 457 0.23 53.83 39.19
C LYS A 457 -1.03 54.18 38.39
N GLY A 458 -1.14 55.43 37.95
CA GLY A 458 -2.19 55.86 37.03
C GLY A 458 -1.68 55.90 35.59
N LEU A 459 -2.30 55.13 34.69
CA LEU A 459 -1.89 55.04 33.28
C LEU A 459 -2.82 55.81 32.34
N GLY A 460 -3.95 56.32 32.84
CA GLY A 460 -4.97 56.98 32.01
C GLY A 460 -5.47 56.04 30.92
N TYR A 461 -5.58 56.56 29.69
CA TYR A 461 -6.05 55.81 28.51
C TYR A 461 -4.91 55.34 27.59
N ALA A 462 -3.67 55.28 28.09
CA ALA A 462 -2.50 54.91 27.28
C ALA A 462 -2.47 53.43 26.84
N GLN A 463 -3.23 52.55 27.51
CA GLN A 463 -3.26 51.10 27.26
C GLN A 463 -4.71 50.59 27.21
N PRO A 464 -5.45 50.86 26.12
CA PRO A 464 -6.80 50.35 25.94
C PRO A 464 -6.77 48.84 25.63
N ILE A 465 -7.73 48.10 26.17
CA ILE A 465 -7.96 46.67 25.86
C ILE A 465 -9.19 46.46 24.97
N ALA A 466 -9.95 47.54 24.76
CA ALA A 466 -11.14 47.54 23.93
C ALA A 466 -11.28 48.88 23.19
N ASP A 467 -12.15 48.89 22.19
CA ASP A 467 -12.44 50.07 21.38
C ASP A 467 -13.04 51.22 22.22
N ASN A 468 -12.43 52.41 22.15
CA ASN A 468 -12.94 53.60 22.81
C ASN A 468 -14.10 54.27 22.06
N ASP A 469 -14.43 53.87 20.83
CA ASP A 469 -15.55 54.45 20.09
C ASP A 469 -16.91 53.97 20.63
N THR A 470 -16.97 52.79 21.25
CA THR A 470 -18.21 52.23 21.79
C THR A 470 -18.39 52.46 23.30
N PRO A 471 -19.63 52.65 23.80
CA PRO A 471 -19.88 52.73 25.24
C PRO A 471 -19.40 51.50 26.03
N ASN A 472 -19.52 50.31 25.41
CA ASN A 472 -19.10 49.05 26.01
C ASN A 472 -17.58 48.95 26.10
N GLY A 473 -16.85 49.23 25.01
CA GLY A 473 -15.39 49.19 25.03
C GLY A 473 -14.78 50.24 25.97
N ARG A 474 -15.36 51.45 26.04
CA ARG A 474 -15.00 52.43 27.08
C ARG A 474 -15.22 51.90 28.50
N ALA A 475 -16.29 51.13 28.73
CA ALA A 475 -16.52 50.50 30.03
C ALA A 475 -15.47 49.45 30.39
N LEU A 476 -15.00 48.67 29.42
CA LEU A 476 -13.90 47.71 29.60
C LEU A 476 -12.56 48.41 29.87
N ASN A 477 -12.30 49.55 29.22
CA ASN A 477 -11.07 50.32 29.45
C ASN A 477 -10.99 50.97 30.85
N ARG A 478 -12.13 51.23 31.51
CA ARG A 478 -12.17 51.74 32.89
C ARG A 478 -11.95 50.62 33.92
N ARG A 479 -10.71 50.16 34.03
CA ARG A 479 -10.31 48.99 34.85
C ARG A 479 -9.10 49.27 35.76
N ALA A 480 -8.73 48.26 36.55
CA ALA A 480 -7.45 48.19 37.23
C ALA A 480 -6.83 46.80 37.01
N GLU A 481 -5.52 46.76 36.81
CA GLU A 481 -4.70 45.56 36.63
C GLU A 481 -3.73 45.43 37.81
N ILE A 482 -3.40 44.19 38.20
CA ILE A 482 -2.45 43.90 39.26
C ILE A 482 -1.21 43.30 38.63
N ILE A 483 -0.07 43.91 38.90
CA ILE A 483 1.21 43.51 38.33
C ILE A 483 2.09 43.00 39.48
N PRO A 484 2.46 41.72 39.51
CA PRO A 484 3.51 41.21 40.39
C PRO A 484 4.80 42.00 40.22
N VAL A 485 5.45 42.33 41.33
CA VAL A 485 6.73 43.05 41.35
C VAL A 485 7.80 42.09 41.86
N LYS A 486 8.81 41.85 41.00
CA LYS A 486 10.01 41.07 41.33
C LYS A 486 10.91 41.81 42.33
#